data_AF-A0AAW9K4G3-F1
#
_entry.id   AF-A0AAW9K4G3-F1
#
_cell.length_a   1.000
_cell.length_b   1.000
_cell.length_c   1.000
_cell.angle_alpha   90.00
_cell.angle_beta   90.00
_cell.angle_gamma   90.00
#
_symmetry.space_group_name_H-M   'P 1'
#
loop_
_entity.id
_entity.type
_entity.pdbx_description
1 polymer ?
#
loop_
_entity_poly.entity_id
_entity_poly.type
_entity_poly.pdbx_seq_one_letter_code
_entity_poly.pdbx_strand_id
1 'polypeptide(L)' 'MEDLNAKLKEASNLKADDYTQESWTPFAETVEAGKKVSNNPLATQSEVETALKDLTTAMTALVKADA' A
#
# COMPACT_ATOMS: atom_id res chain seq x y z
N MET A 1 -8.49 5.52 13.75
CA MET A 1 -7.50 4.45 13.46
C MET A 1 -7.66 4.17 11.98
N GLU A 2 -6.59 4.27 11.20
CA GLU A 2 -6.65 3.90 9.79
C GLU A 2 -6.67 2.37 9.69
N ASP A 3 -7.62 1.83 8.94
CA ASP A 3 -7.68 0.40 8.65
C ASP A 3 -6.94 0.10 7.34
N LEU A 4 -6.32 -1.08 7.25
CA LEU A 4 -5.63 -1.54 6.04
C LEU A 4 -6.50 -1.39 4.78
N ASN A 5 -7.81 -1.65 4.90
CA ASN A 5 -8.77 -1.49 3.82
C ASN A 5 -8.90 -0.03 3.33
N ALA A 6 -8.86 0.94 4.25
CA ALA A 6 -8.90 2.35 3.90
C ALA A 6 -7.63 2.76 3.13
N LYS A 7 -6.45 2.32 3.60
CA LYS A 7 -5.20 2.59 2.87
C LYS A 7 -5.12 1.90 1.53
N LEU A 8 -5.61 0.67 1.39
CA LEU A 8 -5.70 0.00 0.09
C LEU A 8 -6.62 0.74 -0.88
N LYS A 9 -7.69 1.35 -0.37
CA LYS A 9 -8.60 2.18 -1.19
C LYS A 9 -7.91 3.47 -1.63
N GLU A 10 -7.22 4.16 -0.73
CA GLU A 10 -6.42 5.34 -1.08
C GLU A 10 -5.35 5.01 -2.12
N ALA A 11 -4.62 3.92 -1.88
CA ALA A 11 -3.61 3.40 -2.79
C ALA A 11 -4.17 3.08 -4.18
N SER A 12 -5.40 2.56 -4.26
CA SER A 12 -6.07 2.27 -5.53
C SER A 12 -6.52 3.53 -6.29
N ASN A 13 -6.59 4.69 -5.63
CA ASN A 13 -6.87 5.96 -6.29
C ASN A 13 -5.61 6.59 -6.90
N LEU A 14 -4.42 6.13 -6.52
CA LEU A 14 -3.16 6.56 -7.10
C LEU A 14 -2.96 5.90 -8.47
N LYS A 15 -2.34 6.62 -9.41
CA LYS A 15 -2.04 6.10 -10.74
C LYS A 15 -0.55 5.90 -10.90
N ALA A 16 -0.15 4.75 -11.45
CA ALA A 16 1.26 4.45 -11.72
C ALA A 16 1.92 5.56 -12.56
N ASP A 17 1.18 6.12 -13.51
CA ASP A 17 1.67 7.17 -14.41
C ASP A 17 2.01 8.49 -13.69
N ASP A 18 1.45 8.73 -12.50
CA ASP A 18 1.74 9.94 -11.71
C ASP A 18 3.08 9.82 -10.94
N TYR A 19 3.67 8.62 -10.89
CA TYR A 19 4.84 8.29 -10.05
C TYR A 19 5.96 7.61 -10.84
N THR A 20 7.19 7.70 -10.33
CA THR A 20 8.34 7.01 -10.91
C THR A 20 8.21 5.51 -10.73
N GLN A 21 8.62 4.71 -11.73
CA GLN A 21 8.59 3.25 -11.64
C GLN A 21 9.39 2.71 -10.44
N GLU A 22 10.50 3.36 -10.10
CA GLU A 22 11.36 2.99 -8.96
C GLU A 22 10.63 3.09 -7.62
N SER A 23 9.80 4.13 -7.44
CA SER A 23 9.01 4.30 -6.22
C SER A 23 7.68 3.55 -6.25
N TRP A 24 7.10 3.40 -7.45
CA TRP A 24 5.83 2.71 -7.66
C TRP A 24 5.94 1.19 -7.48
N THR A 25 7.05 0.58 -7.90
CA THR A 25 7.26 -0.88 -7.79
C THR A 25 7.09 -1.39 -6.35
N PRO A 26 7.84 -0.90 -5.35
CA PRO A 26 7.66 -1.34 -3.96
C PRO A 26 6.27 -0.97 -3.40
N PHE A 27 5.67 0.13 -3.85
CA PHE A 27 4.30 0.48 -3.48
C PHE A 27 3.29 -0.54 -4.01
N ALA A 28 3.35 -0.93 -5.28
CA ALA A 28 2.46 -1.93 -5.85
C ALA A 28 2.58 -3.29 -5.12
N GLU A 29 3.80 -3.69 -4.75
CA GLU A 29 4.04 -4.91 -3.95
C GLU A 29 3.35 -4.84 -2.58
N THR A 30 3.48 -3.72 -1.86
CA THR A 30 2.81 -3.53 -0.55
C THR A 30 1.28 -3.49 -0.67
N VAL A 31 0.74 -2.93 -1.76
CA VAL A 31 -0.70 -2.96 -2.05
C VAL A 31 -1.19 -4.40 -2.26
N GLU A 32 -0.44 -5.22 -2.99
CA GLU A 32 -0.79 -6.62 -3.20
C GLU A 32 -0.71 -7.43 -1.89
N ALA A 33 0.34 -7.22 -1.09
CA ALA A 33 0.49 -7.82 0.22
C ALA A 33 -0.66 -7.42 1.16
N GLY A 34 -1.00 -6.12 1.20
CA GLY A 34 -2.12 -5.61 1.97
C GLY A 34 -3.46 -6.22 1.55
N LYS A 35 -3.70 -6.40 0.25
CA LYS A 35 -4.91 -7.09 -0.25
C LYS A 35 -4.96 -8.55 0.19
N LYS A 36 -3.83 -9.25 0.20
CA LYS A 36 -3.75 -10.64 0.68
C LYS A 36 -4.12 -10.74 2.16
N VAL A 37 -3.58 -9.85 2.99
CA VAL A 37 -3.89 -9.79 4.42
C VAL A 37 -5.35 -9.39 4.66
N SER A 38 -5.84 -8.37 3.96
CA SER A 38 -7.25 -7.92 4.02
C SER A 38 -8.25 -9.01 3.63
N ASN A 39 -7.93 -9.80 2.60
CA ASN A 39 -8.77 -10.91 2.13
C ASN A 39 -8.57 -12.21 2.94
N ASN A 40 -7.60 -12.25 3.85
CA ASN A 40 -7.34 -13.41 4.68
C ASN A 40 -8.19 -13.34 5.96
N PRO A 41 -9.24 -14.15 6.11
CA PRO A 41 -10.09 -14.14 7.31
C PRO A 41 -9.37 -14.64 8.57
N LEU A 42 -8.19 -15.27 8.41
CA LEU A 42 -7.33 -15.72 9.50
C LEU A 42 -6.18 -14.73 9.77
N ALA A 43 -6.14 -13.59 9.06
CA ALA A 43 -5.13 -12.57 9.30
C ALA A 43 -5.18 -12.10 10.76
N THR A 44 -4.03 -12.12 11.39
CA THR A 44 -3.84 -11.60 12.73
C THR A 44 -3.79 -10.07 12.70
N GLN A 45 -4.10 -9.45 13.83
CA GLN A 45 -3.98 -7.99 13.96
C GLN A 45 -2.55 -7.52 13.68
N SER A 46 -1.53 -8.31 14.06
CA SER A 46 -0.13 -8.04 13.75
C SER A 46 0.16 -8.02 12.24
N GLU A 47 -0.42 -8.95 11.46
CA GLU A 47 -0.27 -8.95 10.00
C GLU A 47 -0.96 -7.74 9.37
N VAL A 48 -2.15 -7.37 9.87
CA VAL A 48 -2.88 -6.18 9.43
C VAL A 48 -2.09 -4.91 9.71
N GLU A 49 -1.54 -4.78 10.92
CA GLU A 49 -0.71 -3.64 11.33
C GLU A 49 0.59 -3.56 10.53
N THR A 50 1.24 -4.69 10.28
CA THR A 50 2.46 -4.76 9.45
C THR A 50 2.15 -4.30 8.02
N ALA A 51 1.12 -4.86 7.40
CA ALA A 51 0.71 -4.49 6.05
C ALA A 51 0.30 -3.00 5.96
N LEU A 52 -0.38 -2.48 6.99
CA LEU A 52 -0.75 -1.06 7.06
C LEU A 52 0.49 -0.17 7.14
N LYS A 53 1.45 -0.53 8.00
CA LYS A 53 2.70 0.21 8.16
C LYS A 53 3.54 0.18 6.87
N ASP A 54 3.65 -0.98 6.23
CA ASP A 54 4.42 -1.15 5.01
C ASP A 54 3.79 -0.36 3.85
N LEU A 55 2.48 -0.46 3.69
CA LEU A 55 1.73 0.31 2.68
C LEU A 55 1.86 1.82 2.91
N THR A 56 1.73 2.27 4.17
CA THR A 56 1.91 3.69 4.51
C THR A 56 3.32 4.17 4.20
N THR A 57 4.34 3.37 4.54
CA THR A 57 5.74 3.67 4.24
C THR A 57 5.96 3.78 2.74
N ALA A 58 5.44 2.84 1.96
CA ALA A 58 5.57 2.85 0.52
C ALA A 58 4.84 4.05 -0.11
N MET A 59 3.64 4.39 0.36
CA MET A 59 2.93 5.61 -0.06
C MET A 59 3.73 6.89 0.19
N THR A 60 4.42 6.98 1.33
CA THR A 60 5.29 8.15 1.63
C THR A 60 6.58 8.16 0.82
N ALA A 61 7.04 7.00 0.34
CA ALA A 61 8.23 6.86 -0.49
C ALA A 61 7.93 7.07 -1.99
N LEU A 62 6.66 7.19 -2.38
CA LEU A 62 6.26 7.50 -3.75
C LEU A 62 6.83 8.84 -4.21
N VAL A 63 7.54 8.82 -5.33
CA VAL A 63 8.13 9.99 -5.99
C VAL A 63 7.33 10.27 -7.26
N LYS A 64 6.87 11.50 -7.44
CA LYS A 64 6.10 11.87 -8.64
C LYS A 64 6.96 11.74 -9.90
N ALA A 65 6.38 11.28 -10.99
CA ALA A 65 7.08 11.18 -12.27
C ALA A 65 7.49 12.54 -12.85
N ASP A 66 6.73 13.60 -12.50
CA ASP A 66 6.97 14.98 -12.92
C ASP A 66 7.97 15.76 -12.03
N ALA A 67 8.67 15.09 -11.11
CA ALA A 67 9.58 15.73 -10.14
C ALA A 67 10.94 16.10 -10.74
#